data_AF-A0AAJ3PR46-F1
#
_entry.id   AF-A0AAJ3PR46-F1
#
_cell.length_a   1.000
_cell.length_b   1.000
_cell.length_c   1.000
_cell.angle_alpha   90.00
_cell.angle_beta   90.00
_cell.angle_gamma   90.00
#
_symmetry.space_group_name_H-M   'P 1'
#
loop_
_entity.id
_entity.type
_entity.pdbx_description
1 polymer ?
#
loop_
_entity_poly.entity_id
_entity_poly.type
_entity_poly.pdbx_seq_one_letter_code
_entity_poly.pdbx_strand_id
1 'polypeptide(L)'
;MPTATFTADELAVVRRAYARQVAATAGTTNPRIEAAAFAVVPREKFLGAPPWQIASLGGGYRRLLSADLVLAYQDVLFALQPDKGVNNGSPSLHARLLAELDVQIGDRIAHIGAGTGLL
;
A
#
# COMPACT_ATOMS: atom_id res chain seq x y z
N MET A 1 -14.60 -4.99 -12.22
CA MET A 1 -13.16 -5.29 -12.29
C MET A 1 -12.39 -3.99 -12.18
N PRO A 2 -11.19 -3.97 -11.60
CA PRO A 2 -10.31 -2.80 -11.68
C PRO A 2 -10.06 -2.44 -13.14
N THR A 3 -9.93 -1.15 -13.43
CA THR A 3 -9.65 -0.65 -14.78
C THR A 3 -8.19 -0.20 -14.85
N ALA A 4 -7.52 -0.49 -15.96
CA ALA A 4 -6.17 0.00 -16.21
C ALA A 4 -6.23 1.01 -17.36
N THR A 5 -6.26 2.30 -17.02
CA THR A 5 -6.14 3.37 -18.03
C THR A 5 -4.68 3.53 -18.48
N PHE A 6 -3.74 3.15 -17.60
CA PHE A 6 -2.31 3.12 -17.84
C PHE A 6 -1.85 1.74 -18.34
N THR A 7 -0.90 1.73 -19.25
CA THR A 7 -0.17 0.52 -19.67
C THR A 7 0.62 -0.07 -18.50
N ALA A 8 1.09 -1.31 -18.66
CA ALA A 8 1.90 -1.96 -17.64
C ALA A 8 3.20 -1.19 -17.32
N ASP A 9 3.84 -0.61 -18.34
CA ASP A 9 5.08 0.15 -18.18
C ASP A 9 4.84 1.49 -17.48
N GLU A 10 3.75 2.19 -17.82
CA GLU A 10 3.34 3.40 -17.11
C GLU A 10 2.98 3.09 -15.65
N LEU A 11 2.29 1.98 -15.39
CA LEU A 11 1.98 1.56 -14.02
C LEU A 11 3.25 1.21 -13.24
N ALA A 12 4.27 0.66 -13.89
CA ALA A 12 5.57 0.44 -13.26
C ALA A 12 6.26 1.75 -12.89
N VAL A 13 6.10 2.82 -13.67
CA VAL A 13 6.56 4.17 -13.30
C VAL A 13 5.80 4.69 -12.07
N VAL A 14 4.47 4.54 -12.05
CA VAL A 14 3.61 4.94 -10.92
C VAL A 14 4.04 4.23 -9.64
N ARG A 15 4.28 2.93 -9.68
CA ARG A 15 4.76 2.14 -8.52
C ARG A 15 6.08 2.65 -7.97
N ARG A 16 7.05 2.96 -8.84
CA ARG A 16 8.34 3.52 -8.42
C ARG A 16 8.19 4.90 -7.79
N ALA A 17 7.35 5.76 -8.37
CA ALA A 17 7.07 7.07 -7.81
C ALA A 17 6.40 6.97 -6.43
N TYR A 18 5.41 6.08 -6.30
CA TYR A 18 4.75 5.78 -5.04
C TYR A 18 5.72 5.27 -3.97
N ALA A 19 6.61 4.35 -4.32
CA ALA A 19 7.62 3.84 -3.38
C ALA A 19 8.53 4.97 -2.84
N ARG A 20 8.98 5.88 -3.70
CA ARG A 20 9.76 7.07 -3.30
C ARG A 20 8.99 7.97 -2.35
N GLN A 21 7.72 8.23 -2.65
CA GLN A 21 6.86 9.07 -1.79
C GLN A 21 6.63 8.44 -0.42
N VAL A 22 6.40 7.12 -0.37
CA VAL A 22 6.24 6.35 0.87
C VAL A 22 7.52 6.37 1.69
N ALA A 23 8.68 6.11 1.08
CA ALA A 23 9.98 6.13 1.77
C ALA A 23 10.31 7.52 2.33
N ALA A 24 10.07 8.58 1.54
CA ALA A 24 10.24 9.96 1.98
C ALA A 24 9.33 10.31 3.17
N THR A 25 8.06 9.91 3.10
CA THR A 25 7.09 10.14 4.20
C THR A 25 7.47 9.36 5.47
N ALA A 26 8.01 8.14 5.30
CA ALA A 26 8.50 7.30 6.38
C ALA A 26 9.84 7.78 6.98
N GLY A 27 10.55 8.70 6.31
CA GLY A 27 11.85 9.19 6.75
C GLY A 27 12.99 8.17 6.58
N THR A 28 12.88 7.25 5.62
CA THR A 28 13.88 6.19 5.38
C THR A 28 14.52 6.31 3.99
N THR A 29 15.79 5.95 3.91
CA THR A 29 16.57 5.82 2.66
C THR A 29 16.93 4.37 2.34
N ASN A 30 16.33 3.40 3.06
CA ASN A 30 16.63 1.98 2.87
C ASN A 30 16.15 1.51 1.48
N PRO A 31 17.08 1.15 0.55
CA PRO A 31 16.73 0.82 -0.82
C PRO A 31 15.92 -0.48 -0.93
N ARG A 32 16.01 -1.38 0.06
CA ARG A 32 15.20 -2.61 0.10
C ARG A 32 13.72 -2.29 0.29
N ILE A 33 13.40 -1.29 1.10
CA ILE A 33 12.02 -0.86 1.35
C ILE A 33 11.47 -0.14 0.13
N GLU A 34 12.21 0.81 -0.43
CA GLU A 34 11.77 1.55 -1.62
C GLU A 34 11.64 0.62 -2.84
N ALA A 35 12.73 -0.01 -3.26
CA ALA A 35 12.78 -0.68 -4.56
C ALA A 35 12.21 -2.11 -4.54
N ALA A 36 12.40 -2.87 -3.46
CA ALA A 36 12.00 -4.28 -3.42
C ALA A 36 10.60 -4.51 -2.85
N ALA A 37 10.17 -3.71 -1.86
CA ALA A 37 8.84 -3.87 -1.26
C ALA A 37 7.77 -3.06 -2.02
N PHE A 38 7.84 -1.73 -1.98
CA PHE A 38 6.72 -0.89 -2.42
C PHE A 38 6.64 -0.68 -3.95
N ALA A 39 7.75 -0.82 -4.68
CA ALA A 39 7.75 -0.66 -6.14
C ALA A 39 7.39 -1.94 -6.91
N VAL A 40 7.65 -3.13 -6.34
CA VAL A 40 7.51 -4.42 -7.04
C VAL A 40 6.22 -5.14 -6.64
N VAL A 41 5.81 -5.08 -5.37
CA VAL A 41 4.62 -5.77 -4.90
C VAL A 41 3.36 -5.04 -5.42
N PRO A 42 2.52 -5.70 -6.24
CA PRO A 42 1.34 -5.07 -6.83
C PRO A 42 0.23 -4.91 -5.79
N ARG A 43 0.22 -3.77 -5.10
CA ARG A 43 -0.70 -3.45 -4.00
C ARG A 43 -2.17 -3.69 -4.32
N GLU A 44 -2.59 -3.43 -5.56
CA GLU A 44 -3.95 -3.62 -6.05
C GLU A 44 -4.46 -5.07 -5.91
N LYS A 45 -3.57 -6.07 -5.91
CA LYS A 45 -3.95 -7.48 -5.75
C LYS A 45 -4.48 -7.80 -4.35
N PHE A 46 -4.26 -6.91 -3.39
CA PHE A 46 -4.59 -7.09 -1.98
C PHE A 46 -5.78 -6.26 -1.51
N LEU A 47 -6.42 -5.49 -2.40
CA LEU A 47 -7.51 -4.57 -2.07
C LEU A 47 -8.91 -5.17 -2.26
N GLY A 48 -9.00 -6.37 -2.85
CA GLY A 48 -10.27 -6.95 -3.27
C GLY A 48 -10.92 -6.21 -4.44
N ALA A 49 -12.17 -6.59 -4.76
CA ALA A 49 -12.89 -6.02 -5.89
C ALA A 49 -13.36 -4.57 -5.61
N PRO A 50 -13.35 -3.69 -6.63
CA PRO A 50 -13.97 -2.38 -6.51
C PRO A 50 -15.51 -2.51 -6.38
N PRO A 51 -16.20 -1.48 -5.86
CA PRO A 51 -15.71 -0.15 -5.55
C PRO A 51 -14.88 -0.09 -4.27
N TRP A 52 -13.68 0.48 -4.36
CA TRP A 52 -12.83 0.68 -3.20
C TRP A 52 -13.33 1.83 -2.32
N GLN A 53 -13.04 1.74 -1.03
CA GLN A 53 -13.26 2.81 -0.07
C GLN A 53 -11.93 3.16 0.61
N ILE A 54 -11.73 4.44 0.89
CA ILE A 54 -10.54 4.92 1.60
C ILE A 54 -10.92 5.77 2.81
N ALA A 55 -10.04 5.78 3.81
CA ALA A 55 -10.27 6.54 5.03
C ALA A 55 -10.53 8.03 4.72
N SER A 56 -11.45 8.62 5.48
CA SER A 56 -11.81 10.04 5.39
C SER A 56 -11.17 10.83 6.53
N LEU A 57 -10.83 12.11 6.28
CA LEU A 57 -10.25 13.01 7.29
C LEU A 57 -11.19 13.24 8.50
N GLY A 58 -12.50 13.06 8.30
CA GLY A 58 -13.52 13.17 9.35
C GLY A 58 -13.88 11.85 10.05
N GLY A 59 -13.11 10.78 9.80
CA GLY A 59 -13.41 9.43 10.27
C GLY A 59 -14.28 8.63 9.30
N GLY A 60 -14.28 7.30 9.49
CA GLY A 60 -14.94 6.36 8.60
C GLY A 60 -14.29 6.27 7.21
N TYR A 61 -15.05 5.73 6.26
CA TYR A 61 -14.58 5.46 4.91
C TYR A 61 -15.48 6.15 3.88
N ARG A 62 -14.87 6.61 2.78
CA ARG A 62 -15.61 7.12 1.62
C ARG A 62 -15.28 6.29 0.39
N ARG A 63 -16.29 6.09 -0.47
CA ARG A 63 -16.15 5.37 -1.73
C ARG A 63 -15.35 6.18 -2.76
N LEU A 64 -14.45 5.51 -3.47
CA LEU A 64 -13.81 6.06 -4.66
C LEU A 64 -14.76 6.02 -5.86
N LEU A 65 -14.74 7.08 -6.65
CA LEU A 65 -15.59 7.21 -7.85
C LEU A 65 -15.02 6.48 -9.07
N SER A 66 -13.75 6.07 -9.01
CA SER A 66 -13.06 5.33 -10.05
C SER A 66 -12.38 4.09 -9.46
N ALA A 67 -12.26 3.05 -10.28
CA ALA A 67 -11.53 1.82 -9.98
C ALA A 67 -10.22 1.72 -10.78
N ASP A 68 -9.69 2.86 -11.22
CA ASP A 68 -8.39 2.93 -11.89
C ASP A 68 -7.27 2.47 -10.93
N LEU A 69 -6.44 1.54 -11.39
CA LEU A 69 -5.32 1.00 -10.63
C LEU A 69 -4.35 2.07 -10.12
N VAL A 70 -4.18 3.18 -10.83
CA VAL A 70 -3.31 4.29 -10.38
C VAL A 70 -3.70 4.77 -8.97
N LEU A 71 -5.00 4.70 -8.63
CA LEU A 71 -5.50 5.17 -7.36
C LEU A 71 -5.08 4.29 -6.17
N ALA A 72 -4.65 3.05 -6.41
CA ALA A 72 -4.11 2.17 -5.36
C ALA A 72 -2.74 2.64 -4.85
N TYR A 73 -2.03 3.48 -5.61
CA TYR A 73 -0.66 3.90 -5.35
C TYR A 73 -0.60 5.29 -4.69
N GLN A 74 -1.27 5.39 -3.55
CA GLN A 74 -1.29 6.58 -2.69
C GLN A 74 -1.04 6.16 -1.24
N ASP A 75 -0.45 7.03 -0.43
CA ASP A 75 -0.27 6.77 1.01
C ASP A 75 -1.60 6.98 1.78
N VAL A 76 -2.54 6.07 1.54
CA VAL A 76 -3.90 6.09 2.11
C VAL A 76 -4.28 4.69 2.60
N LEU A 77 -5.25 4.67 3.52
CA LEU A 77 -5.86 3.45 4.05
C LEU A 77 -7.03 3.03 3.17
N PHE A 78 -6.99 1.82 2.63
CA PHE A 78 -8.11 1.20 1.94
C PHE A 78 -8.91 0.33 2.92
N ALA A 79 -10.23 0.49 2.94
CA ALA A 79 -11.11 -0.34 3.75
C ALA A 79 -11.10 -1.78 3.25
N LEU A 80 -10.99 -2.73 4.18
CA LEU A 80 -11.15 -4.17 3.92
C LEU A 80 -12.46 -4.69 4.52
N GLN A 81 -12.80 -4.25 5.74
CA GLN A 81 -14.10 -4.49 6.36
C GLN A 81 -14.57 -3.17 7.00
N PRO A 82 -15.21 -2.28 6.23
CA PRO A 82 -15.55 -0.93 6.70
C PRO A 82 -16.45 -0.94 7.94
N ASP A 83 -17.41 -1.86 8.01
CA ASP A 83 -18.34 -2.00 9.16
C ASP A 83 -17.63 -2.40 10.46
N LYS A 84 -16.40 -2.93 10.36
CA LYS A 84 -15.57 -3.31 11.51
C LYS A 84 -14.36 -2.39 11.69
N GLY A 85 -14.26 -1.31 10.90
CA GLY A 85 -13.12 -0.39 10.97
C GLY A 85 -11.80 -0.95 10.39
N VAL A 86 -11.80 -2.13 9.75
CA VAL A 86 -10.57 -2.78 9.28
C VAL A 86 -10.12 -2.20 7.93
N ASN A 87 -8.86 -1.79 7.84
CA ASN A 87 -8.19 -1.33 6.63
C ASN A 87 -6.87 -2.09 6.38
N ASN A 88 -6.25 -1.83 5.24
CA ASN A 88 -4.99 -2.46 4.81
C ASN A 88 -3.71 -1.89 5.46
N GLY A 89 -3.83 -0.92 6.38
CA GLY A 89 -2.71 -0.24 7.02
C GLY A 89 -2.02 0.82 6.16
N SER A 90 -1.34 1.77 6.81
CA SER A 90 -0.68 2.90 6.15
C SER A 90 0.65 2.45 5.53
N PRO A 91 0.86 2.66 4.23
CA PRO A 91 2.14 2.38 3.57
C PRO A 91 3.35 3.03 4.24
N SER A 92 3.28 4.32 4.57
CA SER A 92 4.41 5.02 5.20
C SER A 92 4.67 4.54 6.63
N LEU A 93 3.62 4.23 7.41
CA LEU A 93 3.79 3.62 8.72
C LEU A 93 4.51 2.26 8.59
N HIS A 94 4.05 1.42 7.67
CA HIS A 94 4.67 0.13 7.39
C HIS A 94 6.13 0.25 6.95
N ALA A 95 6.44 1.17 6.05
CA ALA A 95 7.81 1.44 5.61
C ALA A 95 8.70 1.89 6.79
N ARG A 96 8.18 2.75 7.68
CA ARG A 96 8.90 3.17 8.88
C ARG A 96 9.17 1.98 9.81
N LEU A 97 8.15 1.18 10.12
CA LEU A 97 8.29 0.02 11.01
C LEU A 97 9.29 -1.01 10.45
N LEU A 98 9.25 -1.29 9.15
CA LEU A 98 10.23 -2.18 8.50
C LEU A 98 11.65 -1.60 8.53
N ALA A 99 11.79 -0.27 8.42
CA ALA A 99 13.09 0.39 8.52
C ALA A 99 13.66 0.29 9.94
N GLU A 100 12.84 0.53 10.96
CA GLU A 100 13.23 0.45 12.37
C GLU A 100 13.54 -0.98 12.81
N LEU A 101 12.81 -1.98 12.29
CA LEU A 101 13.10 -3.39 12.52
C LEU A 101 14.42 -3.83 11.88
N ASP A 102 14.90 -3.11 10.86
CA ASP A 102 16.08 -3.42 10.05
C ASP A 102 16.17 -4.91 9.67
N VAL A 103 15.10 -5.43 9.07
CA VAL A 103 14.98 -6.86 8.73
C VAL A 103 16.09 -7.29 7.77
N GLN A 104 16.78 -8.38 8.11
CA GLN A 104 17.86 -8.98 7.34
C GLN A 104 17.47 -10.30 6.67
N ILE A 105 18.21 -10.64 5.63
CA ILE A 105 18.08 -11.95 4.98
C ILE A 105 18.47 -13.03 6.01
N GLY A 106 17.56 -13.96 6.26
CA GLY A 106 17.74 -15.03 7.25
C GLY A 106 16.98 -14.80 8.56
N ASP A 107 16.40 -13.62 8.77
CA ASP A 107 15.56 -13.36 9.93
C ASP A 107 14.28 -14.20 9.92
N ARG A 108 13.80 -14.53 11.13
CA ARG A 108 12.48 -15.15 11.32
C ARG A 108 11.51 -14.10 11.85
N ILE A 109 10.50 -13.80 11.05
CA ILE A 109 9.50 -12.75 11.33
C ILE A 109 8.14 -13.37 11.63
N ALA A 110 7.46 -12.86 12.65
CA ALA A 110 6.06 -13.17 12.93
C ALA A 110 5.20 -11.94 12.63
N HIS A 111 4.35 -12.03 11.59
CA HIS A 111 3.40 -10.98 11.25
C HIS A 111 2.04 -11.28 11.88
N ILE A 112 1.73 -10.60 12.99
CA ILE A 112 0.45 -10.76 13.70
C ILE A 112 -0.54 -9.73 13.17
N GLY A 113 -1.70 -10.19 12.69
CA GLY A 113 -2.71 -9.32 12.09
C GLY A 113 -2.48 -9.02 10.61
N ALA A 114 -2.00 -10.00 9.83
CA ALA A 114 -1.55 -9.83 8.44
C ALA A 114 -2.61 -9.36 7.42
N GLY A 115 -3.89 -9.32 7.79
CA GLY A 115 -4.96 -8.88 6.90
C GLY A 115 -4.99 -9.69 5.60
N THR A 116 -4.82 -9.02 4.47
CA THR A 116 -4.78 -9.66 3.14
C THR A 116 -3.41 -10.18 2.73
N GLY A 117 -2.37 -10.02 3.58
CA GLY A 117 -1.00 -10.48 3.31
C GLY A 117 -0.17 -9.53 2.44
N LEU A 118 -0.56 -8.25 2.36
CA LEU A 118 0.15 -7.23 1.58
C LEU A 118 1.55 -6.90 2.15
N LEU A 119 1.71 -6.99 3.48
CA LEU A 119 2.93 -6.65 4.20
C LEU A 119 3.70 -7.90 4.64
#